data_AF-A0A820GXQ4-F1
#
_entry.id   AF-A0A820GXQ4-F1
#
_cell.length_a   1.000
_cell.length_b   1.000
_cell.length_c   1.000
_cell.angle_alpha   90.00
_cell.angle_beta   90.00
_cell.angle_gamma   90.00
#
_symmetry.space_group_name_H-M   'P 1'
#
loop_
_entity.id
_entity.type
_entity.pdbx_description
1 polymer ?
#
loop_
_entity_poly.entity_id
_entity_poly.type
_entity_poly.pdbx_seq_one_letter_code
_entity_poly.pdbx_strand_id
1 'polypeptide(L)'
;VPKSCTDGATCKLHVAYHGCVQSYEKIGDKFVKNTEYNRWADANNMIILYPQTVATTSISGGASLPNSNGCWDWIGWYGTDFSVKSGKQLAAMKKMIDRITGGFNPINIPKELQVTAVTDNSVSLSWKPVSSAHGYNVYRNGGKVNGATISGTTFTDSNLNSGSTYTFTVKAVSSSG
;
A
#
# COMPACT_ATOMS: atom_id res chain seq x y z
N VAL A 1 15.58 3.62 -2.70
CA VAL A 1 15.28 4.80 -1.86
C VAL A 1 16.57 5.21 -1.20
N PRO A 2 17.05 6.45 -1.36
CA PRO A 2 18.29 6.88 -0.73
C PRO A 2 18.24 6.75 0.79
N LYS A 3 19.39 6.48 1.42
CA LYS A 3 19.49 6.30 2.88
C LYS A 3 19.02 7.53 3.66
N SER A 4 19.31 8.74 3.18
CA SER A 4 18.82 9.98 3.81
C SER A 4 17.30 10.03 3.91
N CYS A 5 16.60 9.56 2.87
CA CYS A 5 15.13 9.50 2.85
C CYS A 5 14.58 8.43 3.81
N THR A 6 15.27 7.28 3.94
CA THR A 6 14.86 6.25 4.91
C THR A 6 15.15 6.66 6.36
N ASP A 7 16.14 7.52 6.57
CA ASP A 7 16.52 8.03 7.89
C ASP A 7 15.65 9.23 8.33
N GLY A 8 14.64 9.61 7.54
CA GLY A 8 13.64 10.61 7.90
C GLY A 8 13.88 12.02 7.37
N ALA A 9 14.87 12.22 6.48
CA ALA A 9 15.03 13.52 5.82
C ALA A 9 13.88 13.81 4.85
N THR A 10 13.55 15.10 4.69
CA THR A 10 12.63 15.54 3.65
C THR A 10 13.25 15.29 2.27
N CYS A 11 12.58 14.48 1.45
CA CYS A 11 13.04 14.13 0.11
C CYS A 11 12.08 14.58 -0.98
N LYS A 12 12.64 14.87 -2.16
CA LYS A 12 11.85 15.13 -3.38
C LYS A 12 11.44 13.79 -3.99
N LEU A 13 10.41 13.79 -4.84
CA LEU A 13 9.99 12.63 -5.60
C LEU A 13 10.14 12.91 -7.10
N HIS A 14 10.76 11.98 -7.82
CA HIS A 14 10.74 11.95 -9.28
C HIS A 14 10.14 10.62 -9.74
N VAL A 15 9.37 10.65 -10.82
CA VAL A 15 8.78 9.45 -11.43
C VAL A 15 9.46 9.22 -12.77
N ALA A 16 10.14 8.09 -12.90
CA ALA A 16 10.83 7.70 -14.12
C ALA A 16 10.00 6.64 -14.87
N TYR A 17 9.48 7.02 -16.02
CA TYR A 17 8.67 6.15 -16.88
C TYR A 17 9.58 5.44 -17.88
N HIS A 18 9.52 4.11 -17.90
CA HIS A 18 10.17 3.33 -18.94
C HIS A 18 9.41 3.44 -20.28
N GLY A 19 10.07 3.15 -21.40
CA GLY A 19 9.44 3.09 -22.70
C GLY A 19 8.73 1.76 -22.98
N CYS A 20 8.17 1.63 -24.18
CA CYS A 20 7.73 0.34 -24.71
C CYS A 20 8.90 -0.67 -24.67
N VAL A 21 8.60 -1.96 -24.53
CA VAL A 21 9.57 -3.07 -24.39
C VAL A 21 10.63 -2.90 -23.29
N GLN A 22 10.43 -1.96 -22.36
CA GLN A 22 11.34 -1.70 -21.24
C GLN A 22 10.70 -1.93 -19.86
N SER A 23 9.51 -2.54 -19.82
CA SER A 23 8.91 -2.96 -18.55
C SER A 23 9.74 -4.06 -17.90
N TYR A 24 9.52 -4.27 -16.61
CA TYR A 24 10.18 -5.33 -15.86
C TYR A 24 9.97 -6.72 -16.48
N GLU A 25 8.79 -6.99 -17.03
CA GLU A 25 8.49 -8.24 -17.75
C GLU A 25 9.44 -8.47 -18.94
N LYS A 26 9.90 -7.39 -19.61
CA LYS A 26 10.69 -7.47 -20.83
C LYS A 26 12.19 -7.45 -20.57
N ILE A 27 12.65 -6.64 -19.62
CA ILE A 27 14.08 -6.40 -19.40
C ILE A 27 14.53 -6.53 -17.94
N GLY A 28 13.66 -6.98 -17.04
CA GLY A 28 13.93 -7.03 -15.61
C GLY A 28 14.19 -5.64 -15.04
N ASP A 29 15.18 -5.52 -14.15
CA ASP A 29 15.54 -4.27 -13.48
C ASP A 29 16.50 -3.37 -14.27
N LYS A 30 16.78 -3.68 -15.53
CA LYS A 30 17.73 -2.91 -16.36
C LYS A 30 17.36 -1.43 -16.49
N PHE A 31 16.08 -1.09 -16.63
CA PHE A 31 15.66 0.33 -16.66
C PHE A 31 15.97 1.02 -15.33
N VAL A 32 15.76 0.34 -14.20
CA VAL A 32 16.04 0.89 -12.86
C VAL A 32 17.55 1.05 -12.65
N LYS A 33 18.36 0.06 -13.08
CA LYS A 33 19.80 0.02 -12.82
C LYS A 33 20.65 0.85 -13.78
N ASN A 34 20.26 0.96 -15.06
CA ASN A 34 21.15 1.44 -16.12
C ASN A 34 20.80 2.85 -16.64
N THR A 35 19.81 3.53 -16.06
CA THR A 35 19.38 4.88 -16.47
C THR A 35 20.02 5.99 -15.63
N GLU A 36 20.87 5.65 -14.66
CA GLU A 36 21.60 6.59 -13.79
C GLU A 36 20.74 7.50 -12.89
N TYR A 37 19.41 7.40 -12.93
CA TYR A 37 18.53 8.19 -12.04
C TYR A 37 18.84 7.92 -10.56
N ASN A 38 19.15 6.68 -10.17
CA ASN A 38 19.45 6.32 -8.78
C ASN A 38 20.70 7.03 -8.26
N ARG A 39 21.75 7.13 -9.09
CA ARG A 39 22.99 7.83 -8.71
C ARG A 39 22.73 9.31 -8.43
N TRP A 40 21.93 9.95 -9.27
CA TRP A 40 21.52 11.34 -9.05
C TRP A 40 20.65 11.49 -7.80
N ALA A 41 19.72 10.56 -7.59
CA ALA A 41 18.84 10.54 -6.44
C ALA A 41 19.56 10.43 -5.09
N ASP A 42 20.55 9.55 -5.01
CA ASP A 42 21.35 9.34 -3.80
C ASP A 42 22.12 10.61 -3.39
N ALA A 43 22.57 11.40 -4.36
CA ALA A 43 23.28 12.66 -4.11
C ALA A 43 22.36 13.86 -3.81
N ASN A 44 21.04 13.76 -4.02
CA ASN A 44 20.13 14.91 -4.03
C ASN A 44 18.88 14.78 -3.14
N ASN A 45 18.85 13.79 -2.23
CA ASN A 45 17.69 13.50 -1.39
C ASN A 45 16.41 13.34 -2.24
N MET A 46 16.47 12.48 -3.25
CA MET A 46 15.34 12.23 -4.13
C MET A 46 14.94 10.76 -4.12
N ILE A 47 13.65 10.48 -3.97
CA ILE A 47 13.09 9.16 -4.23
C ILE A 47 12.79 9.07 -5.73
N ILE A 48 13.21 7.99 -6.38
CA ILE A 48 12.76 7.67 -7.74
C ILE A 48 11.71 6.56 -7.65
N LEU A 49 10.51 6.85 -8.15
CA LEU A 49 9.47 5.87 -8.39
C LEU A 49 9.62 5.35 -9.83
N TYR A 50 9.59 4.02 -10.00
CA TYR A 50 9.64 3.34 -11.30
C TYR A 50 8.38 2.49 -11.54
N PRO A 51 7.25 3.12 -11.89
CA PRO A 51 6.01 2.43 -12.20
C PRO A 51 6.20 1.45 -13.37
N GLN A 52 5.46 0.34 -13.36
CA GLN A 52 5.58 -0.70 -14.38
C GLN A 52 4.25 -0.90 -15.10
N THR A 53 4.30 -0.96 -16.42
CA THR A 53 3.21 -1.52 -17.24
C THR A 53 3.43 -3.02 -17.46
N VAL A 54 2.41 -3.67 -18.00
CA VAL A 54 2.46 -5.08 -18.43
C VAL A 54 2.00 -5.17 -19.87
N ALA A 55 2.54 -6.12 -20.62
CA ALA A 55 2.07 -6.37 -21.98
C ALA A 55 0.64 -6.92 -21.96
N THR A 56 -0.22 -6.45 -22.85
CA THR A 56 -1.58 -6.96 -23.00
C THR A 56 -1.84 -7.40 -24.42
N THR A 57 -2.31 -8.65 -24.59
CA THR A 57 -2.71 -9.19 -25.89
C THR A 57 -4.16 -8.85 -26.25
N SER A 58 -4.97 -8.46 -25.27
CA SER A 58 -6.34 -8.01 -25.48
C SER A 58 -6.39 -6.59 -26.02
N ILE A 59 -7.32 -6.36 -26.94
CA ILE A 59 -7.68 -5.03 -27.43
C ILE A 59 -8.87 -4.53 -26.61
N SER A 60 -8.74 -3.33 -26.05
CA SER A 60 -9.78 -2.68 -25.23
C SER A 60 -9.76 -1.17 -25.43
N GLY A 61 -10.70 -0.46 -24.81
CA GLY A 61 -10.61 0.99 -24.58
C GLY A 61 -10.78 1.90 -25.81
N GLY A 62 -10.97 1.33 -27.00
CA GLY A 62 -11.08 2.06 -28.27
C GLY A 62 -9.84 1.96 -29.16
N ALA A 63 -8.78 1.27 -28.72
CA ALA A 63 -7.61 0.99 -29.54
C ALA A 63 -7.89 -0.06 -30.63
N SER A 64 -7.16 0.00 -31.73
CA SER A 64 -7.27 -0.93 -32.87
C SER A 64 -6.22 -2.05 -32.88
N LEU A 65 -5.27 -2.02 -31.96
CA LEU A 65 -4.15 -2.96 -31.87
C LEU A 65 -3.85 -3.29 -30.39
N PRO A 66 -3.26 -4.45 -30.08
CA PRO A 66 -2.94 -4.83 -28.71
C PRO A 66 -1.68 -4.14 -28.18
N ASN A 67 -1.57 -3.98 -26.87
CA ASN A 67 -0.37 -3.44 -26.21
C ASN A 67 0.66 -4.54 -25.90
N SER A 68 1.06 -5.32 -26.91
CA SER A 68 2.00 -6.46 -26.74
C SER A 68 3.41 -6.02 -26.29
N ASN A 69 3.73 -4.75 -26.50
CA ASN A 69 5.01 -4.15 -26.13
C ASN A 69 5.02 -3.60 -24.69
N GLY A 70 3.89 -3.62 -23.97
CA GLY A 70 3.82 -3.08 -22.61
C GLY A 70 4.12 -1.57 -22.57
N CYS A 71 3.59 -0.81 -23.50
CA CYS A 71 3.70 0.65 -23.52
C CYS A 71 2.81 1.31 -22.45
N TRP A 72 3.13 2.55 -22.09
CA TRP A 72 2.15 3.44 -21.45
C TRP A 72 1.04 3.78 -22.43
N ASP A 73 -0.14 4.09 -21.92
CA ASP A 73 -1.32 4.35 -22.72
C ASP A 73 -1.31 5.78 -23.27
N TRP A 74 -0.89 5.91 -24.53
CA TRP A 74 -0.87 7.17 -25.26
C TRP A 74 -1.81 7.15 -26.48
N ILE A 75 -2.56 6.06 -26.68
CA ILE A 75 -3.50 5.89 -27.80
C ILE A 75 -4.91 5.47 -27.38
N GLY A 76 -5.17 5.25 -26.09
CA GLY A 76 -6.48 4.88 -25.56
C GLY A 76 -6.73 3.38 -25.45
N TRP A 77 -5.71 2.56 -25.16
CA TRP A 77 -5.90 1.13 -24.89
C TRP A 77 -6.85 0.84 -23.73
N TYR A 78 -6.94 1.73 -22.75
CA TYR A 78 -7.68 1.47 -21.51
C TYR A 78 -8.85 2.43 -21.27
N GLY A 79 -9.13 3.33 -22.22
CA GLY A 79 -10.23 4.29 -22.19
C GLY A 79 -9.92 5.53 -23.03
N THR A 80 -10.95 6.25 -23.44
CA THR A 80 -10.80 7.51 -24.21
C THR A 80 -10.22 8.66 -23.38
N ASP A 81 -10.21 8.52 -22.05
CA ASP A 81 -9.69 9.50 -21.09
C ASP A 81 -8.21 9.28 -20.74
N PHE A 82 -7.49 8.44 -21.51
CA PHE A 82 -6.10 8.06 -21.25
C PHE A 82 -5.13 9.25 -21.07
N SER A 83 -5.39 10.37 -21.74
CA SER A 83 -4.53 11.57 -21.73
C SER A 83 -4.90 12.60 -20.65
N VAL A 84 -6.00 12.38 -19.91
CA VAL A 84 -6.46 13.30 -18.86
C VAL A 84 -6.36 12.66 -17.47
N LYS A 85 -6.48 13.49 -16.43
CA LYS A 85 -6.23 13.08 -15.03
C LYS A 85 -7.08 11.90 -14.55
N SER A 86 -8.26 11.69 -15.13
CA SER A 86 -9.13 10.55 -14.78
C SER A 86 -8.69 9.23 -15.41
N GLY A 87 -7.85 9.27 -16.45
CA GLY A 87 -7.38 8.11 -17.17
C GLY A 87 -6.74 7.08 -16.25
N LYS A 88 -7.04 5.81 -16.46
CA LYS A 88 -6.71 4.72 -15.51
C LYS A 88 -5.24 4.68 -15.10
N GLN A 89 -4.32 4.84 -16.04
CA GLN A 89 -2.88 4.83 -15.74
C GLN A 89 -2.43 6.08 -14.97
N LEU A 90 -2.92 7.28 -15.35
CA LEU A 90 -2.62 8.53 -14.65
C LEU A 90 -3.23 8.56 -13.23
N ALA A 91 -4.44 8.04 -13.06
CA ALA A 91 -5.09 7.90 -11.76
C ALA A 91 -4.32 6.93 -10.86
N ALA A 92 -3.85 5.79 -11.38
CA ALA A 92 -3.00 4.86 -10.64
C ALA A 92 -1.67 5.50 -10.23
N MET A 93 -1.06 6.28 -11.14
CA MET A 93 0.14 7.03 -10.85
C MET A 93 -0.05 8.02 -9.70
N LYS A 94 -1.14 8.80 -9.75
CA LYS A 94 -1.47 9.76 -8.71
C LYS A 94 -1.61 9.09 -7.35
N LYS A 95 -2.23 7.91 -7.28
CA LYS A 95 -2.33 7.13 -6.03
C LYS A 95 -0.96 6.67 -5.51
N MET A 96 -0.05 6.27 -6.39
CA MET A 96 1.33 5.92 -5.98
C MET A 96 2.09 7.14 -5.47
N ILE A 97 1.99 8.27 -6.17
CA ILE A 97 2.58 9.55 -5.75
C ILE A 97 2.04 9.98 -4.40
N ASP A 98 0.71 10.01 -4.23
CA ASP A 98 0.06 10.43 -2.98
C ASP A 98 0.46 9.55 -1.81
N ARG A 99 0.61 8.24 -2.03
CA ARG A 99 1.08 7.31 -1.00
C ARG A 99 2.52 7.62 -0.56
N ILE A 100 3.39 8.04 -1.48
CA ILE A 100 4.79 8.37 -1.16
C ILE A 100 4.87 9.75 -0.50
N THR A 101 4.19 10.75 -1.07
CA THR A 101 4.28 12.15 -0.61
C THR A 101 3.42 12.44 0.62
N GLY A 102 2.38 11.65 0.86
CA GLY A 102 1.61 11.67 2.11
C GLY A 102 2.39 11.13 3.31
N GLY A 103 3.64 10.69 3.10
CA GLY A 103 4.49 10.06 4.08
C GLY A 103 4.24 8.56 4.16
N PHE A 104 5.32 7.77 4.16
CA PHE A 104 5.25 6.42 4.68
C PHE A 104 5.10 6.56 6.20
N ASN A 105 3.86 6.53 6.69
CA ASN A 105 3.61 6.40 8.12
C ASN A 105 3.43 4.90 8.40
N PRO A 106 4.52 4.14 8.67
CA PRO A 106 4.37 2.74 9.04
C PRO A 106 3.46 2.72 10.25
N ILE A 107 2.31 2.05 10.10
CA ILE A 107 1.42 1.87 11.23
C ILE A 107 2.19 1.00 12.22
N ASN A 108 2.62 1.59 13.33
CA ASN A 108 3.27 0.82 14.37
C ASN A 108 2.33 -0.27 14.87
N ILE A 109 2.87 -1.46 15.10
CA ILE A 109 2.07 -2.53 15.69
C ILE A 109 1.61 -2.12 17.10
N PRO A 110 0.34 -2.38 17.47
CA PRO A 110 -0.10 -2.21 18.85
C PRO A 110 0.79 -3.02 19.79
N LYS A 111 1.29 -2.37 20.84
CA LYS A 111 2.09 -2.99 21.89
C LYS A 111 1.24 -3.23 23.13
N GLU A 112 1.71 -4.09 24.02
CA GLU A 112 1.09 -4.36 25.32
C GLU A 112 -0.38 -4.78 25.20
N LEU A 113 -0.67 -5.64 24.21
CA LEU A 113 -1.95 -6.32 24.16
C LEU A 113 -2.07 -7.23 25.38
N GLN A 114 -3.14 -7.03 26.15
CA GLN A 114 -3.40 -7.77 27.38
C GLN A 114 -4.89 -8.08 27.55
N VAL A 115 -5.17 -9.18 28.26
CA VAL A 115 -6.52 -9.55 28.69
C VAL A 115 -6.82 -8.83 30.00
N THR A 116 -7.97 -8.14 30.09
CA THR A 116 -8.38 -7.38 31.28
C THR A 116 -9.49 -8.04 32.07
N ALA A 117 -10.32 -8.87 31.43
CA ALA A 117 -11.34 -9.67 32.10
C ALA A 117 -11.69 -10.91 31.26
N VAL A 118 -12.12 -11.98 31.94
CA VAL A 118 -12.61 -13.22 31.33
C VAL A 118 -13.89 -13.63 32.06
N THR A 119 -14.91 -14.02 31.30
CA THR A 119 -16.12 -14.67 31.80
C THR A 119 -16.29 -16.03 31.12
N ASP A 120 -17.36 -16.76 31.43
CA ASP A 120 -17.66 -18.03 30.77
C ASP A 120 -17.86 -17.90 29.25
N ASN A 121 -18.22 -16.71 28.74
CA ASN A 121 -18.55 -16.50 27.34
C ASN A 121 -17.98 -15.21 26.72
N SER A 122 -17.05 -14.53 27.39
CA SER A 122 -16.42 -13.32 26.87
C SER A 122 -14.99 -13.10 27.36
N VAL A 123 -14.22 -12.37 26.55
CA VAL A 123 -12.87 -11.91 26.88
C VAL A 123 -12.78 -10.41 26.58
N SER A 124 -12.32 -9.63 27.55
CA SER A 124 -12.02 -8.20 27.38
C SER A 124 -10.53 -7.98 27.18
N LEU A 125 -10.18 -7.14 26.21
CA LEU A 125 -8.82 -6.84 25.78
C LEU A 125 -8.54 -5.34 25.93
N SER A 126 -7.29 -5.00 26.22
CA SER A 126 -6.75 -3.64 26.08
C SER A 126 -5.36 -3.65 25.46
N TRP A 127 -4.96 -2.53 24.85
CA TRP A 127 -3.63 -2.34 24.27
C TRP A 127 -3.18 -0.88 24.39
N LYS A 128 -1.90 -0.60 24.15
CA LYS A 128 -1.41 0.79 24.10
C LYS A 128 -1.84 1.49 22.81
N PRO A 129 -2.23 2.78 22.87
CA PRO A 129 -2.56 3.55 21.68
C PRO A 129 -1.35 3.68 20.76
N VAL A 130 -1.60 3.53 19.46
CA VAL A 130 -0.67 3.79 18.37
C VAL A 130 -1.02 5.16 17.79
N SER A 131 -0.12 6.13 17.93
CA SER A 131 -0.34 7.52 17.48
C SER A 131 -0.60 7.65 15.98
N SER A 132 -0.07 6.73 15.17
CA SER A 132 -0.27 6.68 13.72
C SER A 132 -1.54 5.93 13.30
N ALA A 133 -2.29 5.36 14.24
CA ALA A 133 -3.48 4.56 13.94
C ALA A 133 -4.73 5.44 13.81
N HIS A 134 -5.51 5.18 12.76
CA HIS A 134 -6.86 5.73 12.62
C HIS A 134 -7.91 4.87 13.36
N GLY A 135 -7.54 3.64 13.71
CA GLY A 135 -8.28 2.75 14.59
C GLY A 135 -7.69 1.35 14.58
N TYR A 136 -8.44 0.36 15.06
CA TYR A 136 -7.96 -1.00 15.26
C TYR A 136 -8.95 -2.07 14.78
N ASN A 137 -8.40 -3.19 14.33
CA ASN A 137 -9.12 -4.44 14.08
C ASN A 137 -8.60 -5.53 15.01
N VAL A 138 -9.52 -6.33 15.53
CA VAL A 138 -9.25 -7.45 16.43
C VAL A 138 -9.54 -8.75 15.70
N TYR A 139 -8.65 -9.71 15.85
CA TYR A 139 -8.72 -11.03 15.24
C TYR A 139 -8.70 -12.09 16.34
N ARG A 140 -9.64 -13.04 16.26
CA ARG A 140 -9.70 -14.25 17.06
C ARG A 140 -9.36 -15.44 16.18
N ASN A 141 -8.34 -16.22 16.54
CA ASN A 141 -7.89 -17.38 15.76
C ASN A 141 -7.66 -17.04 14.27
N GLY A 142 -7.15 -15.83 14.00
CA GLY A 142 -6.90 -15.32 12.64
C GLY A 142 -8.12 -14.70 11.92
N GLY A 143 -9.34 -14.91 12.40
CA GLY A 143 -10.56 -14.30 11.85
C GLY A 143 -10.89 -12.97 12.51
N LYS A 144 -11.26 -11.95 11.72
CA LYS A 144 -11.67 -10.64 12.26
C LYS A 144 -12.98 -10.78 13.05
N VAL A 145 -13.03 -10.21 14.26
CA VAL A 145 -14.21 -10.31 15.15
C VAL A 145 -14.96 -8.98 15.37
N ASN A 146 -14.32 -7.85 15.13
CA ASN A 146 -15.01 -6.56 15.17
C ASN A 146 -15.67 -6.24 13.81
N GLY A 147 -16.87 -5.67 13.82
CA GLY A 147 -17.54 -5.18 12.62
C GLY A 147 -16.85 -3.93 12.05
N ALA A 148 -17.10 -2.78 12.69
CA ALA A 148 -16.45 -1.51 12.39
C ALA A 148 -15.08 -1.40 13.08
N THR A 149 -14.20 -0.57 12.51
CA THR A 149 -12.89 -0.23 13.11
C THR A 149 -13.08 0.43 14.47
N ILE A 150 -12.30 0.00 15.47
CA ILE A 150 -12.38 0.49 16.84
C ILE A 150 -11.54 1.76 16.96
N SER A 151 -12.11 2.85 17.45
CA SER A 151 -11.38 4.10 17.71
C SER A 151 -10.66 4.13 19.06
N GLY A 152 -11.20 3.40 20.05
CA GLY A 152 -10.59 3.21 21.37
C GLY A 152 -9.49 2.14 21.38
N THR A 153 -8.97 1.88 22.58
CA THR A 153 -7.89 0.89 22.81
C THR A 153 -8.35 -0.32 23.63
N THR A 154 -9.65 -0.62 23.56
CA THR A 154 -10.30 -1.72 24.28
C THR A 154 -11.29 -2.43 23.38
N PHE A 155 -11.46 -3.74 23.58
CA PHE A 155 -12.46 -4.53 22.88
C PHE A 155 -12.93 -5.69 23.75
N THR A 156 -14.24 -5.94 23.78
CA THR A 156 -14.80 -7.14 24.40
C THR A 156 -15.32 -8.06 23.31
N ASP A 157 -14.73 -9.25 23.24
CA ASP A 157 -15.20 -10.32 22.37
C ASP A 157 -16.17 -11.22 23.14
N SER A 158 -17.39 -11.33 22.64
CA SER A 158 -18.49 -12.05 23.28
C SER A 158 -18.87 -13.31 22.50
N ASN A 159 -19.79 -14.11 23.04
CA ASN A 159 -20.27 -15.36 22.45
C ASN A 159 -19.15 -16.40 22.28
N LEU A 160 -18.27 -16.48 23.26
CA LEU A 160 -17.24 -17.51 23.37
C LEU A 160 -17.82 -18.78 24.00
N ASN A 161 -17.23 -19.92 23.65
CA ASN A 161 -17.55 -21.19 24.29
C ASN A 161 -16.71 -21.32 25.56
N SER A 162 -17.37 -21.67 26.67
CA SER A 162 -16.67 -21.93 27.95
C SER A 162 -15.67 -23.08 27.81
N GLY A 163 -14.57 -23.01 28.55
CA GLY A 163 -13.49 -23.99 28.54
C GLY A 163 -12.65 -24.06 27.25
N SER A 164 -12.86 -23.12 26.30
CA SER A 164 -12.12 -23.08 25.04
C SER A 164 -10.92 -22.13 25.09
N THR A 165 -9.86 -22.46 24.34
CA THR A 165 -8.69 -21.58 24.17
C THR A 165 -8.80 -20.77 22.89
N TYR A 166 -8.49 -19.47 22.98
CA TYR A 166 -8.52 -18.53 21.86
C TYR A 166 -7.22 -17.74 21.77
N THR A 167 -6.82 -17.42 20.55
CA THR A 167 -5.69 -16.52 20.28
C THR A 167 -6.21 -15.18 19.75
N PHE A 168 -5.68 -14.08 20.28
CA PHE A 168 -6.08 -12.73 19.90
C PHE A 168 -4.94 -11.96 19.28
N THR A 169 -5.24 -11.21 18.23
CA THR A 169 -4.31 -10.28 17.58
C THR A 169 -4.99 -8.96 17.33
N VAL A 170 -4.32 -7.84 17.64
CA VAL A 170 -4.81 -6.50 17.32
C VAL A 170 -3.92 -5.89 16.25
N LYS A 171 -4.54 -5.39 15.17
CA LYS A 171 -3.85 -4.66 14.11
C LYS A 171 -4.37 -3.24 14.08
N ALA A 172 -3.45 -2.28 14.10
CA ALA A 172 -3.79 -0.90 13.83
C ALA A 172 -4.09 -0.72 12.32
N VAL A 173 -4.98 0.22 12.02
CA VAL A 173 -5.54 0.52 10.70
C VAL A 173 -5.20 1.97 10.36
N SER A 174 -4.84 2.26 9.12
CA SER A 174 -4.56 3.64 8.68
C SER A 174 -5.81 4.30 8.12
N SER A 175 -5.73 5.60 7.86
CA SER A 175 -6.80 6.35 7.19
C SER A 175 -7.10 5.83 5.77
N SER A 176 -6.17 5.10 5.15
CA SER A 176 -6.35 4.46 3.84
C SER A 176 -6.82 3.00 3.90
N GLY A 177 -7.06 2.46 5.10
CA GLY A 177 -7.44 1.05 5.32
C GLY A 177 -6.23 0.18 5.57
#